data_AF-A0A2M8AAI9-F1
#
_entry.id   AF-A0A2M8AAI9-F1
#
_cell.length_a   1.000
_cell.length_b   1.000
_cell.length_c   1.000
_cell.angle_alpha   90.00
_cell.angle_beta   90.00
_cell.angle_gamma   90.00
#
_symmetry.space_group_name_H-M   'P 1'
#
loop_
_entity.id
_entity.type
_entity.pdbx_description
1 polymer ?
#
loop_
_entity_poly.entity_id
_entity_poly.type
_entity_poly.pdbx_seq_one_letter_code
_entity_poly.pdbx_strand_id
1 'polypeptide(L)'
;MNNKEMNIYKFRVTIEDNSDKVIFRDIEIKSTQTFEDFHQIILKAFNFDNSQMASFYVSDEDWNKAQEIALFDMQLTEEEGLKVLIMSETEINT
;
A
#
# COMPACT_ATOMS: atom_id res chain seq x y z
N MET A 1 -10.08 9.41 25.34
CA MET A 1 -8.96 9.42 24.37
C MET A 1 -8.61 7.97 24.11
N ASN A 2 -8.88 7.46 22.90
CA ASN A 2 -8.52 6.10 22.54
C ASN A 2 -7.00 6.03 22.37
N ASN A 3 -6.32 5.32 23.27
CA ASN A 3 -4.91 4.98 23.07
C ASN A 3 -4.85 3.94 21.95
N LYS A 4 -4.67 4.39 20.72
CA LYS A 4 -4.38 3.50 19.59
C LYS A 4 -3.00 2.88 19.83
N GLU A 5 -2.92 1.55 19.85
CA GLU A 5 -1.64 0.87 20.01
C GLU A 5 -0.69 1.25 18.86
N MET A 6 0.45 1.82 19.21
CA MET A 6 1.52 2.13 18.26
C MET A 6 2.36 0.87 18.02
N ASN A 7 1.86 0.01 17.16
CA ASN A 7 2.56 -1.18 16.69
C ASN A 7 3.48 -0.80 15.52
N ILE A 8 4.57 -1.56 15.34
CA ILE A 8 5.43 -1.45 14.15
C ILE A 8 5.18 -2.68 13.31
N TYR A 9 4.76 -2.47 12.06
CA TYR A 9 4.69 -3.52 11.06
C TYR A 9 6.02 -3.58 10.30
N LYS A 10 6.44 -4.80 9.96
CA LYS A 10 7.58 -5.04 9.10
C LYS A 10 7.11 -5.73 7.82
N PHE A 11 7.18 -5.01 6.71
CA PHE A 11 6.82 -5.52 5.39
C PHE A 11 8.07 -5.85 4.59
N ARG A 12 8.00 -6.91 3.78
CA ARG A 12 8.96 -7.15 2.70
C ARG A 12 8.31 -6.78 1.38
N VAL A 13 8.93 -5.85 0.67
CA VAL A 13 8.50 -5.42 -0.67
C VAL A 13 9.49 -5.96 -1.69
N THR A 14 8.99 -6.66 -2.70
CA THR A 14 9.76 -7.27 -3.79
C THR A 14 9.35 -6.65 -5.11
N ILE A 15 10.32 -6.42 -6.01
CA ILE A 15 10.01 -6.09 -7.40
C ILE A 15 9.72 -7.40 -8.14
N GLU A 16 8.54 -7.48 -8.76
CA GLU A 16 8.25 -8.52 -9.74
C GLU A 16 8.87 -8.09 -11.07
N ASP A 17 9.99 -8.71 -11.44
CA ASP A 17 10.61 -8.55 -12.75
C ASP A 17 10.91 -9.93 -13.37
N ASN A 18 11.27 -9.93 -14.65
CA ASN A 18 11.61 -11.16 -15.39
C ASN A 18 13.05 -11.64 -15.12
N SER A 19 13.71 -11.18 -14.06
CA SER A 19 15.10 -11.53 -13.76
C SER A 19 15.19 -12.61 -12.69
N ASP A 20 16.25 -13.40 -12.72
CA ASP A 20 16.54 -14.41 -11.68
C ASP A 20 16.98 -13.76 -10.34
N LYS A 21 17.09 -12.43 -10.27
CA LYS A 21 17.58 -11.71 -9.09
C LYS A 21 16.42 -11.08 -8.33
N VAL A 22 16.13 -11.62 -7.16
CA VAL A 22 15.12 -11.04 -6.26
C VAL A 22 15.67 -9.73 -5.64
N ILE A 23 15.13 -8.59 -6.09
CA ILE A 23 15.39 -7.29 -5.46
C ILE A 23 14.27 -7.04 -4.44
N PHE A 24 14.64 -6.85 -3.17
CA PHE A 24 13.69 -6.58 -2.11
C PHE A 24 14.17 -5.49 -1.13
N ARG A 25 13.22 -4.95 -0.37
CA ARG A 25 13.44 -4.04 0.76
C ARG A 25 12.56 -4.49 1.92
N ASP A 26 13.15 -4.58 3.10
CA ASP A 26 12.39 -4.70 4.34
C ASP A 26 12.10 -3.27 4.84
N ILE A 27 10.83 -2.98 5.09
CA ILE A 27 10.33 -1.66 5.51
C ILE A 27 9.63 -1.82 6.85
N GLU A 28 10.03 -1.00 7.82
CA GLU A 28 9.34 -0.84 9.10
C GLU A 28 8.47 0.42 9.04
N ILE A 29 7.21 0.29 9.44
CA ILE A 29 6.24 1.38 9.41
C ILE A 29 5.31 1.29 10.62
N LYS A 30 4.91 2.44 11.16
CA LYS A 30 3.98 2.47 12.30
C LYS A 30 2.57 2.08 11.84
N SER A 31 1.84 1.41 12.72
CA SER A 31 0.41 1.10 12.55
C SER A 31 -0.45 2.32 12.28
N THR A 32 0.01 3.49 12.74
CA THR A 32 -0.71 4.76 12.62
C THR A 32 -0.34 5.60 11.39
N GLN A 33 0.61 5.13 10.58
CA GLN A 33 0.97 5.79 9.33
C GLN A 33 0.01 5.37 8.23
N THR A 34 -0.07 6.19 7.19
CA THR A 34 -1.00 5.96 6.08
C THR A 34 -0.40 5.07 5.00
N PHE A 35 -1.24 4.55 4.10
CA PHE A 35 -0.74 3.88 2.89
C PHE A 35 0.01 4.85 1.97
N GLU A 36 -0.27 6.15 2.03
CA GLU A 36 0.52 7.16 1.32
C GLU A 36 1.94 7.28 1.89
N ASP A 37 2.09 7.29 3.23
CA ASP A 37 3.41 7.22 3.86
C ASP A 37 4.18 5.98 3.41
N PHE A 38 3.50 4.83 3.35
CA PHE A 38 4.11 3.58 2.90
C PHE A 38 4.54 3.64 1.44
N HIS A 39 3.68 4.16 0.55
CA HIS A 39 4.00 4.39 -0.86
C HIS A 39 5.25 5.27 -1.01
N GLN A 40 5.33 6.38 -0.27
CA GLN A 40 6.49 7.26 -0.32
C GLN A 40 7.78 6.59 0.20
N ILE A 41 7.69 5.72 1.21
CA ILE A 41 8.84 4.94 1.69
C ILE A 41 9.28 3.93 0.62
N ILE A 42 8.35 3.24 -0.05
CA ILE A 42 8.65 2.30 -1.14
C ILE A 42 9.38 3.03 -2.28
N LEU A 43 8.83 4.15 -2.78
CA LEU A 43 9.46 4.93 -3.84
C LEU A 43 10.89 5.32 -3.48
N LYS A 44 11.11 5.83 -2.26
CA LYS A 44 12.45 6.19 -1.78
C LYS A 44 13.38 4.98 -1.66
N ALA A 45 12.89 3.84 -1.15
CA ALA A 45 13.71 2.65 -0.93
C ALA A 45 14.20 1.99 -2.22
N PHE A 46 13.43 2.15 -3.32
CA PHE A 46 13.79 1.69 -4.67
C PHE A 46 14.29 2.80 -5.59
N ASN A 47 14.32 4.05 -5.11
CA ASN A 47 14.77 5.23 -5.84
C ASN A 47 13.96 5.49 -7.12
N PHE A 48 12.64 5.24 -7.05
CA PHE A 48 11.67 5.56 -8.10
C PHE A 48 11.23 7.02 -8.02
N ASP A 49 10.79 7.56 -9.16
CA ASP A 49 10.12 8.86 -9.19
C ASP A 49 8.67 8.75 -8.71
N ASN A 50 8.09 9.88 -8.32
CA ASN A 50 6.70 9.98 -7.85
C ASN A 50 5.75 10.50 -8.96
N SER A 51 6.02 10.16 -10.22
CA SER A 51 5.26 10.67 -11.37
C SER A 51 4.13 9.76 -11.83
N GLN A 52 4.11 8.51 -11.35
CA GLN A 52 3.18 7.48 -11.79
C GLN A 52 1.99 7.36 -10.85
N MET A 53 0.83 6.97 -11.39
CA MET A 53 -0.31 6.56 -10.57
C MET A 53 0.00 5.22 -9.87
N ALA A 54 -0.57 5.00 -8.69
CA ALA A 54 -0.37 3.79 -7.91
C ALA A 54 -1.63 3.43 -7.12
N SER A 55 -1.77 2.13 -6.85
CA SER A 55 -2.77 1.54 -5.94
C SER A 55 -2.15 0.36 -5.19
N PHE A 56 -2.56 0.16 -3.95
CA PHE A 56 -2.37 -1.12 -3.24
C PHE A 56 -3.61 -1.98 -3.40
N TYR A 57 -3.42 -3.30 -3.41
CA TYR A 57 -4.49 -4.28 -3.33
C TYR A 57 -4.24 -5.21 -2.17
N VAL A 58 -5.24 -5.37 -1.30
CA VAL A 58 -5.24 -6.45 -0.30
C VAL A 58 -5.74 -7.71 -1.00
N SER A 59 -4.95 -8.77 -0.97
CA SER A 59 -5.32 -10.03 -1.60
C SER A 59 -6.30 -10.81 -0.74
N ASP A 60 -7.14 -11.62 -1.39
CA ASP A 60 -7.90 -12.67 -0.70
C ASP A 60 -7.02 -13.89 -0.38
N GLU A 61 -7.65 -14.96 0.14
CA GLU A 61 -6.97 -16.23 0.48
C GLU A 61 -6.37 -16.93 -0.76
N ASP A 62 -6.92 -16.66 -1.94
CA ASP A 62 -6.55 -17.25 -3.23
C ASP A 62 -5.61 -16.32 -4.03
N TRP A 63 -5.05 -15.27 -3.40
CA TRP A 63 -4.16 -14.28 -4.02
C TRP A 63 -4.80 -13.39 -5.10
N ASN A 64 -6.12 -13.35 -5.21
CA ASN A 64 -6.81 -12.42 -6.11
C ASN A 64 -6.80 -11.01 -5.52
N LYS A 65 -6.83 -9.99 -6.39
CA LYS A 65 -7.00 -8.60 -5.97
C LYS A 65 -8.41 -8.40 -5.41
N ALA A 66 -8.50 -8.04 -4.13
CA ALA A 66 -9.76 -7.70 -3.49
C ALA A 66 -9.83 -6.19 -3.25
N GLN A 67 -9.66 -5.74 -2.00
CA GLN A 67 -9.80 -4.33 -1.62
C GLN A 67 -8.69 -3.47 -2.25
N GLU A 68 -9.09 -2.46 -3.03
CA GLU A 68 -8.19 -1.44 -3.58
C GLU A 68 -8.02 -0.25 -2.63
N ILE A 69 -6.78 0.25 -2.53
CA ILE A 69 -6.40 1.48 -1.85
C ILE A 69 -5.62 2.36 -2.83
N ALA A 70 -6.28 3.34 -3.44
CA ALA A 70 -5.76 4.15 -4.54
C ALA A 70 -5.05 5.42 -4.06
N LEU A 71 -4.05 5.89 -4.82
CA LEU A 71 -3.28 7.10 -4.49
C LEU A 71 -4.14 8.36 -4.48
N PHE A 72 -5.07 8.47 -5.41
CA PHE A 72 -6.03 9.56 -5.51
C PHE A 72 -7.44 9.01 -5.75
N ASP A 73 -8.45 9.80 -5.39
CA ASP A 73 -9.83 9.51 -5.78
C ASP A 73 -9.93 9.60 -7.30
N MET A 74 -10.07 8.43 -7.95
CA MET A 74 -10.16 8.35 -9.40
C MET A 74 -11.56 8.68 -9.94
N GLN A 75 -12.54 9.02 -9.08
CA GLN A 75 -13.95 9.23 -9.45
C GLN A 75 -14.52 8.10 -10.32
N LEU A 76 -13.90 6.91 -10.26
CA LEU A 76 -14.39 5.73 -10.96
C LEU A 76 -15.65 5.33 -10.21
N THR A 77 -16.76 5.38 -10.95
CA THR A 77 -18.07 4.93 -10.50
C THR A 77 -17.92 3.59 -9.79
N GLU A 78 -18.63 3.46 -8.67
CA GLU A 78 -18.80 2.23 -7.88
C GLU A 78 -19.43 1.11 -8.75
N GLU A 79 -18.73 0.66 -9.79
CA GLU A 79 -19.10 -0.54 -10.52
C GLU A 79 -18.78 -1.71 -9.59
N GLU A 80 -19.85 -2.23 -9.00
CA GLU A 80 -19.90 -3.50 -8.28
C GLU A 80 -19.25 -3.49 -6.89
N GLY A 81 -19.75 -2.61 -6.02
CA GLY A 81 -19.96 -2.92 -4.60
C GLY A 81 -18.76 -2.87 -3.65
N LEU A 82 -17.53 -2.63 -4.13
CA LEU A 82 -16.37 -2.42 -3.27
C LEU A 82 -15.93 -0.95 -3.32
N LYS A 83 -16.02 -0.28 -2.16
CA LYS A 83 -15.57 1.10 -2.00
C LYS A 83 -14.05 1.17 -2.18
N VAL A 84 -13.58 1.97 -3.12
CA VAL A 84 -12.15 2.29 -3.23
C VAL A 84 -11.73 3.15 -2.04
N LEU A 85 -10.66 2.75 -1.35
CA LEU A 85 -10.07 3.51 -0.25
C LEU A 85 -8.98 4.46 -0.77
N ILE A 86 -8.72 5.54 -0.05
CA ILE A 86 -7.70 6.53 -0.43
C ILE A 86 -6.46 6.35 0.45
N MET A 87 -5.28 6.30 -0.18
CA MET A 87 -4.00 6.06 0.51
C MET A 87 -3.72 7.07 1.63
N SER A 88 -4.08 8.34 1.46
CA SER A 88 -3.86 9.40 2.46
C SER A 88 -4.82 9.34 3.66
N GLU A 89 -5.92 8.61 3.53
CA GLU A 89 -6.96 8.49 4.56
C GLU A 89 -6.98 7.12 5.25
N THR A 90 -6.23 6.16 4.71
CA THR A 90 -6.22 4.77 5.20
C THR A 90 -4.94 4.51 5.98
N GLU A 91 -5.08 4.15 7.25
CA GLU A 91 -3.95 3.75 8.10
C GLU A 91 -3.56 2.28 7.87
N ILE A 92 -2.30 1.93 8.10
CA ILE A 92 -1.78 0.57 7.87
C ILE A 92 -2.50 -0.51 8.69
N ASN A 93 -3.07 -0.15 9.84
CA ASN A 93 -3.73 -1.10 10.74
C ASN A 93 -5.22 -1.34 10.45
N THR A 94 -5.70 -0.97 9.26
CA THR A 94 -7.10 -1.13 8.84
C THR A 94 -7.54 -2.59 8.80
#